data_AF-A0A9J6HAJ5-F1
#
_entry.id   AF-A0A9J6HAJ5-F1
#
_cell.length_a   1.000
_cell.length_b   1.000
_cell.length_c   1.000
_cell.angle_alpha   90.00
_cell.angle_beta   90.00
_cell.angle_gamma   90.00
#
_symmetry.space_group_name_H-M   'P 1'
#
loop_
_entity.id
_entity.type
_entity.pdbx_description
1 polymer ?
#
loop_
_entity_poly.entity_id
_entity_poly.type
_entity_poly.pdbx_seq_one_letter_code
_entity_poly.pdbx_strand_id
1 'polypeptide(L)'
;MDSDSYRDMLCSFEQLESLAKDNPACSKYAASIAKRLKKITNQQALVEALMRVDASLAKATRSGSRISVQPTSIARRRAGLNRGSKRVPPGRPPKGPAAKRAKRVHSLVENVHANVPSAK
;
A
#
# COMPACT_ATOMS: atom_id res chain seq x y z
N MET A 1 7.70 29.90 30.31
CA MET A 1 8.86 29.33 29.61
C MET A 1 10.06 29.71 30.44
N ASP A 2 10.75 28.74 31.00
CA ASP A 2 11.94 28.99 31.81
C ASP A 2 13.08 29.48 30.92
N SER A 3 13.94 30.34 31.46
CA SER A 3 15.05 30.96 30.70
C SER A 3 15.97 29.92 30.06
N ASP A 4 16.16 28.77 30.72
CA ASP A 4 16.98 27.67 30.23
C ASP A 4 16.31 26.94 29.07
N SER A 5 14.99 26.71 29.14
CA SER A 5 14.23 26.11 28.04
C SER A 5 14.25 26.97 26.77
N TYR A 6 14.24 28.29 26.91
CA TYR A 6 14.35 29.20 25.77
C TYR A 6 15.75 29.14 25.13
N ARG A 7 16.81 29.01 25.94
CA ARG A 7 18.18 28.85 25.44
C ARG A 7 18.37 27.57 24.66
N ASP A 8 17.86 26.45 25.17
CA ASP A 8 17.92 25.15 24.47
C ASP A 8 17.19 25.20 23.11
N MET A 9 16.06 25.89 23.08
CA MET A 9 15.30 26.11 21.85
C MET A 9 16.11 26.89 20.81
N LEU A 10 16.79 27.97 21.21
CA LEU A 10 17.64 28.75 20.31
C LEU A 10 18.81 27.92 19.77
N CYS A 11 19.49 27.16 20.63
CA CYS A 11 20.58 26.27 20.21
C CYS A 11 20.11 25.23 19.18
N SER A 12 18.92 24.65 19.39
CA SER A 12 18.30 23.72 18.43
C SER A 12 18.03 24.39 17.07
N PHE A 13 17.60 25.65 17.06
CA PHE A 13 17.38 26.41 15.82
C PHE A 13 18.68 26.71 15.07
N GLU A 14 19.76 27.05 15.77
CA GLU A 14 21.08 27.26 15.16
C GLU A 14 21.59 25.99 14.49
N GLN A 15 21.41 24.82 15.12
CA GLN A 15 21.75 23.54 14.52
C GLN A 15 20.92 23.23 13.25
N LEU A 16 19.63 23.58 13.26
CA LEU A 16 18.80 23.44 12.05
C LEU A 16 19.27 24.37 10.93
N GLU A 17 19.71 25.59 11.27
CA GLU A 17 20.26 26.52 10.29
C GLU A 17 21.55 25.99 9.66
N SER A 18 22.47 25.42 10.45
CA SER A 18 23.70 24.82 9.92
C SER A 18 23.38 23.68 8.95
N LEU A 19 22.44 22.80 9.30
CA LEU A 19 22.01 21.69 8.43
C LEU A 19 21.31 22.17 7.15
N ALA A 20 20.60 23.30 7.21
CA ALA A 20 19.90 23.86 6.06
C ALA A 20 20.85 24.47 5.02
N LYS A 21 22.04 24.95 5.44
CA LYS A 21 23.06 25.52 4.53
C LYS A 21 23.62 24.49 3.56
N ASP A 22 23.69 23.23 3.97
CA ASP A 22 24.27 22.15 3.16
C ASP A 22 23.35 21.67 2.03
N ASN A 23 22.06 22.00 2.06
CA ASN A 23 21.08 21.51 1.07
C ASN A 23 20.24 22.65 0.46
N PRO A 24 20.38 22.93 -0.86
CA PRO A 24 19.64 24.02 -1.51
C PRO A 24 18.12 23.80 -1.51
N ALA A 25 17.64 22.55 -1.36
CA ALA A 25 16.21 22.26 -1.23
C ALA A 25 15.64 22.79 0.10
N CYS A 26 16.43 22.79 1.18
CA CYS A 26 16.00 23.27 2.49
C CYS A 26 15.60 24.75 2.45
N SER A 27 16.30 25.59 1.68
CA SER A 27 15.97 27.02 1.53
C SER A 27 14.56 27.24 0.95
N LYS A 28 14.15 26.44 -0.05
CA LYS A 28 12.83 26.53 -0.69
C LYS A 28 11.72 26.15 0.30
N TYR A 29 11.91 25.06 1.04
CA TYR A 29 10.93 24.61 2.04
C TYR A 29 10.87 25.56 3.24
N ALA A 30 12.02 26.07 3.71
CA ALA A 30 12.09 27.06 4.78
C ALA A 30 11.32 28.34 4.42
N ALA A 31 11.49 28.86 3.19
CA ALA A 31 10.74 30.01 2.71
C ALA A 31 9.23 29.76 2.65
N SER A 32 8.81 28.55 2.25
CA SER A 32 7.40 28.15 2.23
C SER A 32 6.81 28.08 3.65
N ILE A 33 7.54 27.49 4.59
CA ILE A 33 7.15 27.40 6.00
C ILE A 33 7.05 28.80 6.61
N ALA A 34 8.04 29.67 6.40
CA ALA A 34 8.03 31.04 6.90
C ALA A 34 6.80 31.83 6.40
N LYS A 35 6.43 31.68 5.11
CA LYS A 35 5.19 32.28 4.56
C LYS A 35 3.93 31.78 5.26
N ARG A 36 3.88 30.50 5.63
CA ARG A 36 2.72 29.91 6.35
C ARG A 36 2.67 30.38 7.79
N LEU A 37 3.81 30.44 8.48
CA LEU A 37 3.90 30.94 9.86
C LEU A 37 3.47 32.41 9.96
N LYS A 38 3.85 33.26 9.01
CA LYS A 38 3.42 34.68 8.97
C LYS A 38 1.90 34.86 8.84
N LYS A 39 1.17 33.86 8.35
CA LYS A 39 -0.30 33.92 8.25
C LYS A 39 -1.00 33.55 9.56
N ILE A 40 -0.29 32.97 10.52
CA ILE A 40 -0.86 32.59 11.81
C ILE A 40 -0.94 33.84 12.68
N THR A 41 -2.16 34.28 12.97
CA THR A 41 -2.41 35.45 13.83
C THR A 41 -2.96 35.08 15.20
N ASN A 42 -3.50 33.87 15.35
CA ASN A 42 -4.12 33.38 16.58
C ASN A 42 -3.23 32.35 17.29
N GLN A 43 -3.12 32.47 18.61
CA GLN A 43 -2.43 31.52 19.48
C GLN A 43 -2.92 30.08 19.31
N GLN A 44 -4.24 29.87 19.16
CA GLN A 44 -4.80 28.52 18.98
C GLN A 44 -4.31 27.87 17.68
N ALA A 45 -4.25 28.64 16.60
CA ALA A 45 -3.75 28.16 15.31
C ALA A 45 -2.25 27.85 15.35
N LEU A 46 -1.48 28.59 16.16
CA LEU A 46 -0.07 28.29 16.41
C LEU A 46 0.10 26.94 17.13
N VAL A 47 -0.65 26.73 18.22
CA VAL A 47 -0.60 25.47 18.97
C VAL A 47 -0.97 24.28 18.08
N GLU A 48 -2.03 24.40 17.27
CA GLU A 48 -2.44 23.35 16.34
C GLU A 48 -1.34 23.06 15.29
N ALA A 49 -0.70 24.10 14.77
CA ALA A 49 0.41 23.94 13.82
C ALA A 49 1.59 23.19 14.45
N LEU A 50 1.98 23.53 15.68
CA LEU A 50 3.05 22.85 16.40
C LEU A 50 2.72 21.38 16.67
N MET A 51 1.49 21.09 17.10
CA MET A 51 1.03 19.71 17.32
C MET A 51 1.07 18.86 16.03
N ARG A 52 0.72 19.45 14.88
CA ARG A 52 0.79 18.76 13.59
C ARG A 52 2.24 18.48 13.16
N VAL A 53 3.15 19.42 13.42
CA VAL A 53 4.58 19.23 13.12
C VAL A 53 5.15 18.11 13.99
N ASP A 54 4.88 18.14 15.30
CA ASP A 54 5.31 17.10 16.25
C ASP A 54 4.78 15.71 15.85
N ALA A 55 3.48 15.60 15.58
CA ALA A 55 2.88 14.33 15.12
C ALA A 55 3.47 13.84 13.77
N SER A 56 3.91 14.74 12.90
CA SER A 56 4.55 14.37 11.63
C SER A 56 5.98 13.89 11.83
N LEU A 57 6.73 14.53 12.72
CA LEU A 57 8.09 14.13 13.09
C LEU A 57 8.09 12.76 13.80
N ALA A 58 7.14 12.53 14.70
CA ALA A 58 6.94 11.25 15.37
C ALA A 58 6.55 10.10 14.42
N LYS A 59 5.96 10.39 13.25
CA LYS A 59 5.66 9.38 12.22
C LYS A 59 6.90 9.02 11.39
N ALA A 60 7.82 9.95 11.18
CA ALA A 60 9.04 9.70 10.41
C ALA A 60 9.92 8.62 11.06
N THR A 61 9.93 8.54 12.39
CA THR A 61 10.66 7.51 13.15
C THR A 61 10.00 6.12 13.07
N ARG A 62 8.78 5.99 12.53
CA ARG A 62 8.06 4.72 12.34
C ARG A 62 8.23 4.10 10.96
N SER A 63 9.20 4.53 10.15
CA SER A 63 9.47 3.97 8.81
C SER A 63 9.70 2.42 8.79
N GLY A 64 9.96 1.80 9.95
CA GLY A 64 10.06 0.34 10.11
C GLY A 64 8.79 -0.38 10.57
N SER A 65 7.70 0.30 10.92
CA SER A 65 6.49 -0.34 11.48
C SER A 65 5.54 -0.90 10.43
N ARG A 66 6.07 -1.33 9.28
CA ARG A 66 5.28 -2.08 8.31
C ARG A 66 5.08 -3.45 8.94
N ILE A 67 3.86 -3.75 9.38
CA ILE A 67 3.50 -5.07 9.92
C ILE A 67 3.92 -6.08 8.84
N SER A 68 4.97 -6.84 9.10
CA SER A 68 5.39 -7.98 8.31
C SER A 68 4.40 -9.11 8.59
N VAL A 69 3.18 -8.94 8.08
CA VAL A 69 2.19 -10.01 8.10
C VAL A 69 2.77 -11.14 7.25
N GLN A 70 2.58 -12.39 7.71
CA GLN A 70 2.80 -13.57 6.88
C GLN A 70 2.23 -13.32 5.47
N PRO A 71 2.95 -13.72 4.40
CA PRO A 71 2.55 -13.43 3.03
C PRO A 71 1.08 -13.77 2.84
N THR A 72 0.26 -12.74 2.63
CA THR A 72 -1.19 -12.90 2.51
C THR A 72 -1.51 -13.70 1.24
N SER A 73 -2.77 -14.11 1.08
CA SER A 73 -3.23 -14.84 -0.12
C SER A 73 -2.87 -14.14 -1.45
N ILE A 74 -2.55 -12.84 -1.44
CA ILE A 74 -2.01 -12.08 -2.57
C ILE A 74 -0.57 -12.47 -2.92
N ALA A 75 0.31 -12.66 -1.93
CA ALA A 75 1.70 -13.06 -2.14
C ALA A 75 1.85 -14.55 -2.47
N ARG A 76 0.85 -15.38 -2.14
CA ARG A 76 0.78 -16.81 -2.53
C ARG A 76 0.24 -17.04 -3.94
N ARG A 77 -0.02 -15.99 -4.72
CA ARG A 77 -0.56 -16.13 -6.07
C ARG A 77 0.53 -16.62 -7.02
N ARG A 78 0.17 -17.55 -7.91
CA ARG A 78 1.03 -17.93 -9.04
C ARG A 78 1.26 -16.72 -9.94
N ALA A 79 2.44 -16.62 -10.54
CA ALA A 79 2.75 -15.58 -11.51
C ALA A 79 1.65 -15.54 -12.60
N GLY A 80 1.09 -14.34 -12.86
CA GLY A 80 -0.01 -14.14 -13.81
C GLY A 80 -1.43 -14.15 -13.22
N LEU A 81 -1.61 -14.40 -11.92
CA LEU A 81 -2.94 -14.43 -11.28
C LEU A 81 -3.28 -13.10 -10.58
N ASN A 82 -4.10 -12.25 -11.21
CA ASN A 82 -4.50 -10.93 -10.68
C ASN A 82 -5.87 -10.94 -9.97
N ARG A 83 -6.22 -9.84 -9.27
CA ARG A 83 -7.58 -9.60 -8.76
C ARG A 83 -8.50 -9.42 -9.98
N GLY A 84 -9.35 -10.41 -10.26
CA GLY A 84 -10.22 -10.42 -11.45
C GLY A 84 -10.05 -11.67 -12.32
N SER A 85 -8.96 -12.41 -12.14
CA SER A 85 -8.81 -13.74 -12.73
C SER A 85 -9.86 -14.71 -12.19
N LYS A 86 -10.41 -15.56 -13.07
CA LYS A 86 -11.35 -16.61 -12.67
C LYS A 86 -10.69 -17.57 -11.69
N ARG A 87 -11.48 -18.13 -10.77
CA ARG A 87 -11.02 -19.10 -9.76
C ARG A 87 -10.29 -20.25 -10.45
N VAL A 88 -9.01 -20.44 -10.13
CA VAL A 88 -8.26 -21.60 -10.60
C VAL A 88 -8.83 -22.84 -9.89
N PRO A 89 -9.25 -23.88 -10.63
CA PRO A 89 -9.76 -25.09 -10.00
C PRO A 89 -8.68 -25.71 -9.11
N PRO A 90 -9.04 -26.15 -7.89
CA PRO A 90 -8.08 -26.84 -7.02
C PRO A 90 -7.64 -28.15 -7.69
N GLY A 91 -6.32 -28.41 -7.70
CA GLY A 91 -5.75 -29.63 -8.28
C GLY A 91 -4.43 -29.42 -9.05
N ARG A 92 -3.92 -30.50 -9.64
CA ARG A 92 -2.75 -30.45 -10.53
C ARG A 92 -3.14 -29.72 -11.82
N PRO A 93 -2.28 -28.83 -12.37
CA PRO A 93 -2.50 -28.29 -13.71
C PRO A 93 -2.68 -29.44 -14.70
N PRO A 94 -3.67 -29.38 -15.60
CA PRO A 94 -3.83 -30.40 -16.62
C PRO A 94 -2.54 -30.46 -17.46
N LYS A 95 -2.05 -31.68 -17.74
CA LYS A 95 -0.81 -31.92 -18.51
C LYS A 95 -0.95 -31.59 -20.01
N GLY A 96 -2.02 -30.91 -20.42
CA GLY A 96 -2.32 -30.61 -21.82
C GLY A 96 -3.74 -30.05 -22.00
N PRO A 97 -4.13 -29.73 -23.24
CA PRO A 97 -5.50 -29.31 -23.55
C PRO A 97 -6.49 -30.40 -23.14
N ALA A 98 -7.60 -30.01 -22.51
CA ALA A 98 -8.64 -30.94 -22.12
C ALA A 98 -9.12 -31.70 -23.35
N ALA A 99 -8.99 -33.03 -23.34
CA ALA A 99 -9.59 -33.88 -24.37
C ALA A 99 -11.10 -33.59 -24.37
N LYS A 100 -11.61 -32.99 -25.45
CA LYS A 100 -13.06 -32.80 -25.63
C LYS A 100 -13.66 -34.19 -25.67
N ARG A 101 -14.32 -34.62 -24.59
CA ARG A 101 -15.16 -35.83 -24.63
C ARG A 101 -16.24 -35.58 -25.68
N ALA A 102 -16.24 -36.37 -26.74
CA ALA A 102 -17.29 -36.32 -27.74
C ALA A 102 -18.64 -36.57 -27.03
N LYS A 103 -19.59 -35.65 -27.20
CA LYS A 103 -20.95 -35.84 -26.70
C LYS A 103 -21.61 -36.92 -27.55
N ARG A 104 -22.43 -37.78 -26.94
CA ARG A 104 -23.26 -38.74 -27.67
C ARG A 104 -24.24 -37.96 -28.56
N VAL A 105 -24.51 -38.47 -29.75
CA VAL A 105 -25.55 -37.94 -30.63
C VAL A 105 -26.90 -38.17 -29.95
N HIS A 106 -27.71 -37.11 -29.83
CA HIS A 106 -29.03 -37.14 -29.20
C HIS A 106 -30.12 -37.68 -30.15
N SER A 107 -29.85 -38.79 -30.83
CA SER A 107 -30.85 -39.50 -31.62
C SER A 107 -31.27 -40.77 -30.89
N LEU A 108 -32.51 -40.84 -30.42
CA LEU A 108 -33.02 -42.02 -29.71
C LEU A 108 -33.01 -43.25 -30.63
N VAL A 109 -33.40 -43.06 -31.89
CA VAL A 109 -33.42 -44.11 -32.92
C VAL A 109 -32.02 -44.70 -33.13
N GLU A 110 -31.02 -43.85 -33.36
CA GLU A 110 -29.63 -44.31 -33.55
C GLU A 110 -29.08 -45.00 -32.30
N ASN A 111 -29.39 -44.50 -31.10
CA ASN A 111 -28.92 -45.10 -29.85
C ASN A 111 -29.54 -46.47 -29.58
N VAL A 112 -30.81 -46.69 -29.98
CA VAL A 112 -31.48 -48.00 -29.90
C VAL A 112 -30.84 -48.99 -30.89
N HIS A 113 -30.61 -48.59 -32.14
CA HIS A 113 -29.94 -49.43 -33.12
C HIS A 113 -28.50 -49.79 -32.73
N ALA A 114 -27.76 -48.84 -32.17
CA ALA A 114 -26.39 -49.03 -31.72
C ALA A 114 -26.28 -49.69 -30.32
N ASN A 115 -27.41 -50.08 -29.71
CA ASN A 115 -27.50 -50.74 -28.41
C ASN A 115 -26.65 -50.07 -27.32
N VAL A 116 -26.69 -48.73 -27.28
CA VAL A 116 -25.81 -47.98 -26.39
C VAL A 116 -26.51 -47.83 -25.03
N PRO A 117 -25.92 -48.33 -23.92
CA PRO A 117 -26.56 -48.33 -22.60
C PRO A 117 -27.04 -46.94 -22.17
N SER A 118 -28.22 -46.89 -21.54
CA SER A 118 -28.85 -45.66 -21.05
C SER A 118 -28.23 -45.14 -19.75
N ALA A 119 -27.64 -46.02 -18.94
CA ALA A 119 -26.95 -45.68 -17.71
C ALA A 119 -25.43 -45.67 -17.91
N LYS A 120 -24.75 -44.79 -17.16
CA LYS A 120 -23.29 -44.73 -17.09
C LYS A 120 -22.83 -45.23 -15.73
#